data_AF-A0A177HKN3-F1
#
_entry.id   AF-A0A177HKN3-F1
#
_cell.length_a   1.000
_cell.length_b   1.000
_cell.length_c   1.000
_cell.angle_alpha   90.00
_cell.angle_beta   90.00
_cell.angle_gamma   90.00
#
_symmetry.space_group_name_H-M   'P 1'
#
loop_
_entity.id
_entity.type
_entity.pdbx_description
1 polymer ?
#
loop_
_entity_poly.entity_id
_entity_poly.type
_entity_poly.pdbx_seq_one_letter_code
_entity_poly.pdbx_strand_id
1 'polypeptide(L)' 'MRGIFRSDDAGRTWVRINDDRHQFAWTGNTMTGDPRVYGRVYFGTNGRGVIYGDPE' A
#
# COMPACT_ATOMS: atom_id res chain seq x y z
N MET A 1 -14.68 -3.28 -3.78
CA MET A 1 -13.27 -3.72 -3.93
C MET A 1 -12.51 -3.34 -2.66
N ARG A 2 -11.64 -4.21 -2.14
CA ARG A 2 -10.76 -3.94 -0.99
C ARG A 2 -9.33 -4.30 -1.36
N GLY A 3 -8.37 -3.50 -0.92
CA GLY A 3 -6.96 -3.67 -1.24
C GLY A 3 -6.18 -2.39 -1.02
N ILE A 4 -4.89 -2.46 -1.30
CA ILE A 4 -3.99 -1.32 -1.31
C ILE A 4 -3.78 -0.96 -2.77
N PHE A 5 -3.98 0.32 -3.10
CA PHE A 5 -3.93 0.80 -4.47
C PHE A 5 -2.95 1.97 -4.60
N ARG A 6 -2.23 2.02 -5.71
CA ARG A 6 -1.36 3.13 -6.10
C ARG A 6 -1.92 3.81 -7.34
N SER A 7 -1.78 5.12 -7.41
CA SER A 7 -1.99 5.89 -8.64
C SER A 7 -0.71 6.63 -8.97
N ASP A 8 -0.35 6.61 -10.24
CA ASP A 8 0.83 7.30 -10.79
C ASP A 8 0.44 8.53 -11.63
N ASP A 9 -0.86 8.84 -11.73
CA ASP A 9 -1.43 9.82 -12.65
C ASP A 9 -2.38 10.83 -11.97
N ALA A 10 -2.10 11.13 -10.71
CA ALA A 10 -2.88 12.02 -9.84
C ALA A 10 -4.33 11.53 -9.59
N GLY A 11 -4.49 10.21 -9.45
CA GLY A 11 -5.74 9.57 -9.04
C GLY A 11 -6.71 9.25 -10.18
N ARG A 12 -6.28 9.38 -11.45
CA ARG A 12 -7.14 9.08 -12.61
C ARG A 12 -7.28 7.57 -12.81
N THR A 13 -6.20 6.82 -12.62
CA THR A 13 -6.19 5.36 -12.65
C THR A 13 -5.50 4.81 -11.40
N TRP A 14 -5.87 3.57 -11.06
CA TRP A 14 -5.42 2.88 -9.85
C TRP A 14 -5.02 1.46 -10.16
N VAL A 15 -3.84 1.06 -9.68
CA VAL A 15 -3.36 -0.32 -9.73
C VAL A 15 -3.39 -0.91 -8.33
N ARG A 16 -3.88 -2.14 -8.20
CA ARG A 16 -3.82 -2.87 -6.92
C ARG A 16 -2.38 -3.34 -6.72
N ILE A 17 -1.77 -2.98 -5.59
CA ILE A 17 -0.37 -3.31 -5.27
C ILE A 17 -0.23 -4.42 -4.22
N ASN A 18 -1.35 -4.97 -3.76
CA ASN A 18 -1.37 -6.19 -2.95
C ASN A 18 -2.17 -7.30 -3.64
N ASP A 19 -2.01 -8.53 -3.17
CA ASP A 19 -2.75 -9.70 -3.65
C ASP A 19 -3.59 -10.33 -2.52
N ASP A 20 -4.38 -11.34 -2.86
CA ASP A 20 -5.32 -11.97 -1.93
C ASP A 20 -4.66 -12.70 -0.74
N ARG A 21 -3.36 -13.01 -0.84
CA ARG A 21 -2.56 -13.57 0.25
C ARG A 21 -1.98 -12.48 1.15
N HIS A 22 -1.95 -11.23 0.69
CA HIS A 22 -1.36 -10.08 1.38
C HIS A 22 -2.42 -9.01 1.73
N GLN A 23 -3.40 -9.36 2.57
CA GLN A 23 -4.50 -8.45 2.98
C GLN A 23 -4.27 -7.74 4.32
N PHE A 24 -3.42 -8.29 5.19
CA PHE A 24 -3.00 -7.68 6.48
C PHE A 24 -4.12 -7.27 7.46
N ALA A 25 -5.33 -7.82 7.28
CA ALA A 25 -6.54 -7.51 8.05
C ALA A 25 -6.96 -6.02 7.99
N TRP A 26 -6.64 -5.22 9.01
CA TRP A 26 -7.02 -3.81 9.04
C TRP A 26 -5.82 -2.91 8.75
N THR A 27 -5.90 -2.15 7.65
CA THR A 27 -4.82 -1.32 7.09
C THR A 27 -5.19 0.16 7.02
N GLY A 28 -6.25 0.58 7.71
CA GLY A 28 -6.78 1.96 7.66
C GLY A 28 -6.15 2.94 8.64
N ASN A 29 -4.97 2.64 9.21
CA ASN A 29 -4.35 3.48 10.24
C ASN A 29 -3.60 4.67 9.62
N THR A 30 -2.49 4.34 8.96
CA THR A 30 -1.51 5.29 8.44
C THR A 30 -0.89 4.69 7.18
N MET A 31 -0.56 5.53 6.22
CA MET A 31 0.07 5.13 4.97
C MET A 31 0.93 6.28 4.44
N THR A 32 2.11 5.96 3.92
CA THR A 32 2.98 6.92 3.24
C THR A 32 3.79 6.23 2.13
N GLY A 33 4.09 6.97 1.08
CA GLY A 33 5.13 6.58 0.11
C GLY A 33 6.53 6.91 0.61
N ASP A 34 7.56 6.46 -0.11
CA ASP A 34 8.95 6.89 0.07
C ASP A 34 9.30 7.99 -0.94
N PRO A 35 9.71 9.22 -0.51
CA PRO A 35 10.09 10.28 -1.44
C PRO A 35 11.39 10.00 -2.19
N ARG A 36 12.16 8.98 -1.81
CA ARG A 36 13.45 8.62 -2.42
C ARG A 36 13.38 7.34 -3.25
N VAL A 37 12.34 6.53 -3.12
CA VAL A 37 12.20 5.23 -3.79
C VAL A 37 10.83 5.14 -4.45
N TYR A 38 10.81 5.19 -5.78
CA TYR A 38 9.57 5.10 -6.54
C TYR A 38 8.81 3.81 -6.22
N GLY A 39 7.51 3.95 -5.98
CA GLY A 39 6.58 2.84 -5.78
C GLY A 39 6.65 2.16 -4.42
N ARG A 40 7.60 2.51 -3.54
CA ARG A 40 7.64 2.01 -2.17
C ARG A 40 6.50 2.59 -1.33
N VAL A 41 5.85 1.74 -0.54
CA VAL A 41 4.82 2.13 0.44
C VAL A 41 5.15 1.58 1.83
N TYR A 42 4.83 2.34 2.87
CA TYR A 42 4.78 1.89 4.25
C TYR A 42 3.37 2.14 4.80
N PHE A 43 2.79 1.18 5.51
CA PHE A 43 1.48 1.36 6.15
C PHE A 43 1.38 0.66 7.50
N GLY A 44 0.64 1.29 8.41
CA GLY A 44 0.33 0.77 9.73
C GLY A 44 -0.88 -0.17 9.70
N THR A 45 -0.77 -1.25 10.45
CA THR A 45 -1.87 -2.22 10.64
C THR A 45 -2.38 -2.17 12.08
N ASN A 46 -3.57 -2.72 12.34
CA ASN A 46 -4.02 -3.00 13.70
C ASN A 46 -3.61 -4.44 14.09
N GLY A 47 -2.46 -4.58 14.73
CA GLY A 47 -1.98 -5.85 15.29
C GLY A 47 -0.93 -6.62 14.47
N ARG A 48 -0.41 -6.08 13.36
CA ARG A 48 0.67 -6.69 12.55
C ARG A 48 1.88 -5.77 12.33
N GLY A 49 1.96 -4.66 13.07
CA GLY A 49 3.05 -3.69 12.96
C GLY A 49 2.98 -2.82 11.69
N VAL A 50 4.14 -2.37 11.23
CA VAL A 50 4.33 -1.61 10.00
C VAL A 50 4.78 -2.58 8.89
N ILE A 51 4.07 -2.55 7.77
CA ILE A 51 4.41 -3.34 6.58
C ILE A 51 4.95 -2.38 5.53
N TYR A 52 5.93 -2.84 4.73
CA TYR A 52 6.39 -2.14 3.55
C TYR A 52 6.32 -3.04 2.31
N GLY A 53 6.28 -2.44 1.13
CA GLY A 53 6.35 -3.15 -0.14
C GLY A 53 7.05 -2.31 -1.20
N ASP A 54 7.77 -2.98 -2.10
CA ASP A 54 8.43 -2.42 -3.28
C ASP A 54 7.74 -2.92 -4.56
N PRO A 55 7.85 -2.21 -5.70
CA PRO A 55 7.45 -2.75 -6.99
C PRO A 55 8.28 -3.98 -7.37
N GLU A 56 7.65 -4.98 -7.98
CA GLU A 56 8.38 -6.02 -8.75
C GLU A 56 9.00 -5.44 -10.04
#